data_AF-A0A956C878-F1
#
_entry.id   AF-A0A956C878-F1
#
_cell.length_a   1.000
_cell.length_b   1.000
_cell.length_c   1.000
_cell.angle_alpha   90.00
_cell.angle_beta   90.00
_cell.angle_gamma   90.00
#
_symmetry.space_group_name_H-M   'P 1'
#
loop_
_entity.id
_entity.type
_entity.pdbx_description
1 polymer ?
#
loop_
_entity_poly.entity_id
_entity_poly.type
_entity_poly.pdbx_seq_one_letter_code
_entity_poly.pdbx_strand_id
1 'polypeptide(L)'
;MRAWVIVMGLLATVGCADKPQKAPEPVPAALATHVLDDIPSDLTDRTFIDFGGKVHIVGAKLTPAGIVRPGEKMRLVLYWRSVEPLTPGWSLFTHVVNARGQRLENVDNVGPLRERGASGTQALPPSAWQPGKVYVDEQEFEMPRGVSDPEVTVVVGVWKGNARLSVISGPSDRENRAIIAHVKTGVRPAKPVAQNAPEQK
;
A
#
# COMPACT_ATOMS: atom_id res chain seq x y z
N MET A 1 -68.86 -22.65 26.03
CA MET A 1 -67.55 -23.33 25.93
C MET A 1 -66.71 -22.59 24.90
N ARG A 2 -65.56 -22.07 25.29
CA ARG A 2 -64.75 -21.10 24.53
C ARG A 2 -63.84 -21.82 23.54
N ALA A 3 -63.95 -21.51 22.25
CA ALA A 3 -63.05 -21.98 21.20
C ALA A 3 -61.71 -21.24 21.28
N TRP A 4 -60.61 -21.98 21.32
CA TRP A 4 -59.24 -21.46 21.20
C TRP A 4 -58.81 -21.54 19.74
N VAL A 5 -58.43 -20.41 19.14
CA VAL A 5 -57.75 -20.34 17.85
C VAL A 5 -56.26 -20.22 18.14
N ILE A 6 -55.47 -21.22 17.74
CA ILE A 6 -54.01 -21.18 17.80
C ILE A 6 -53.52 -20.55 16.49
N VAL A 7 -52.98 -19.34 16.55
CA VAL A 7 -52.25 -18.72 15.45
C VAL A 7 -50.78 -19.14 15.57
N MET A 8 -50.34 -20.01 14.66
CA MET A 8 -48.95 -20.44 14.57
C MET A 8 -48.16 -19.41 13.76
N GLY A 9 -47.32 -18.62 14.43
CA GLY A 9 -46.46 -17.62 13.79
C GLY A 9 -45.30 -18.28 13.04
N LEU A 10 -45.20 -18.00 11.74
CA LEU A 10 -44.02 -18.31 10.93
C LEU A 10 -42.87 -17.34 11.31
N LEU A 11 -41.79 -17.87 11.89
CA LEU A 11 -40.49 -17.19 11.90
C LEU A 11 -39.79 -17.49 10.56
N ALA A 12 -39.70 -16.49 9.68
CA ALA A 12 -38.80 -16.53 8.53
C ALA A 12 -37.40 -16.08 8.98
N THR A 13 -36.47 -17.01 9.09
CA THR A 13 -35.05 -16.70 9.26
C THR A 13 -34.52 -16.12 7.96
N VAL A 14 -34.18 -14.84 7.94
CA VAL A 14 -33.42 -14.22 6.85
C VAL A 14 -31.99 -14.70 6.95
N GLY A 15 -31.68 -15.80 6.26
CA GLY A 15 -30.30 -16.20 5.99
C GLY A 15 -29.71 -15.26 4.96
N CYS A 16 -28.76 -14.42 5.36
CA CYS A 16 -27.86 -13.75 4.42
C CYS A 16 -27.05 -14.85 3.73
N ALA A 17 -27.50 -15.30 2.56
CA ALA A 17 -26.71 -16.14 1.69
C ALA A 17 -25.57 -15.28 1.13
N ASP A 18 -24.36 -15.47 1.66
CA ASP A 18 -23.13 -14.98 1.05
C ASP A 18 -23.10 -15.46 -0.40
N LYS A 19 -23.16 -14.51 -1.34
CA LYS A 19 -23.07 -14.83 -2.76
C LYS A 19 -21.72 -15.53 -3.00
N PRO A 20 -21.67 -16.62 -3.79
CA PRO A 20 -20.42 -17.28 -4.10
C PRO A 20 -19.48 -16.28 -4.78
N GLN A 21 -18.40 -15.93 -4.08
CA GLN A 21 -17.30 -15.15 -4.63
C GLN A 21 -16.73 -15.94 -5.81
N LYS A 22 -16.71 -15.34 -7.01
CA LYS A 22 -16.03 -15.92 -8.18
C LYS A 22 -14.62 -16.36 -7.75
N ALA A 23 -14.24 -17.60 -8.05
CA ALA A 23 -12.91 -18.09 -7.74
C ALA A 23 -11.85 -17.09 -8.25
N PRO A 24 -10.76 -16.86 -7.50
CA PRO A 24 -9.68 -15.99 -7.94
C PRO A 24 -9.26 -16.41 -9.35
N GLU A 25 -9.16 -15.44 -10.26
CA GLU A 25 -8.64 -15.73 -11.59
C GLU A 25 -7.19 -16.25 -11.44
N PRO A 26 -6.77 -17.23 -12.24
CA PRO A 26 -5.41 -17.73 -12.19
C PRO A 26 -4.42 -16.58 -12.33
N VAL A 27 -3.35 -16.60 -11.52
CA VAL A 27 -2.26 -15.65 -11.66
C VAL A 27 -1.72 -15.74 -13.09
N PRO A 28 -1.61 -14.62 -13.83
CA PRO A 28 -1.03 -14.63 -15.17
C PRO A 28 0.35 -15.30 -15.16
N ALA A 29 0.63 -16.18 -16.11
CA ALA A 29 1.88 -16.94 -16.15
C ALA A 29 3.13 -16.03 -16.12
N ALA A 30 3.05 -14.86 -16.76
CA ALA A 30 4.10 -13.84 -16.77
C ALA A 30 4.42 -13.26 -15.38
N LEU A 31 3.51 -13.40 -14.40
CA LEU A 31 3.67 -12.87 -13.04
C LEU A 31 3.92 -13.97 -12.00
N ALA A 32 3.94 -15.24 -12.40
CA ALA A 32 4.11 -16.36 -11.47
C ALA A 32 5.43 -16.26 -10.68
N THR A 33 6.49 -15.72 -11.27
CA THR A 33 7.79 -15.49 -10.60
C THR A 33 7.74 -14.46 -9.49
N HIS A 34 6.71 -13.61 -9.45
CA HIS A 34 6.48 -12.61 -8.41
C HIS A 34 5.55 -13.11 -7.30
N VAL A 35 5.13 -14.38 -7.34
CA VAL A 35 4.22 -14.96 -6.35
C VAL A 35 4.90 -16.14 -5.66
N LEU A 36 5.13 -16.00 -4.36
CA LEU A 36 5.78 -16.99 -3.52
C LEU A 36 4.74 -17.69 -2.64
N ASP A 37 5.01 -18.95 -2.31
CA ASP A 37 4.11 -19.76 -1.47
C ASP A 37 4.14 -19.34 0.00
N ASP A 38 5.27 -18.83 0.50
CA ASP A 38 5.42 -18.29 1.85
C ASP A 38 6.50 -17.21 1.89
N ILE A 39 6.67 -16.57 3.05
CA ILE A 39 7.73 -15.61 3.32
C ILE A 39 9.08 -16.31 3.16
N PRO A 40 10.01 -15.79 2.32
CA PRO A 40 11.35 -16.35 2.20
C PRO A 40 12.05 -16.39 3.57
N SER A 41 12.65 -17.53 3.90
CA SER A 41 13.34 -17.72 5.18
C SER A 41 14.59 -16.84 5.29
N ASP A 42 15.24 -16.57 4.16
CA ASP A 42 16.40 -15.71 3.97
C ASP A 42 16.07 -14.22 3.76
N LEU A 43 14.79 -13.84 3.87
CA LEU A 43 14.39 -12.42 3.83
C LEU A 43 15.03 -11.68 5.01
N THR A 44 16.01 -10.83 4.69
CA THR A 44 16.81 -10.05 5.66
C THR A 44 16.20 -8.68 5.96
N ASP A 45 15.63 -8.03 4.95
CA ASP A 45 14.97 -6.72 5.06
C ASP A 45 13.53 -6.84 5.60
N ARG A 46 13.37 -7.49 6.76
CA ARG A 46 12.07 -7.73 7.38
C ARG A 46 11.48 -6.46 7.96
N THR A 47 10.21 -6.23 7.66
CA THR A 47 9.37 -5.23 8.31
C THR A 47 7.97 -5.80 8.42
N PHE A 48 7.22 -5.41 9.44
CA PHE A 48 5.83 -5.85 9.59
C PHE A 48 4.91 -4.64 9.64
N ILE A 49 3.98 -4.58 8.69
CA ILE A 49 2.95 -3.55 8.65
C ILE A 49 1.63 -4.22 8.29
N ASP A 50 0.61 -4.01 9.11
CA ASP A 50 -0.67 -4.66 8.98
C ASP A 50 -1.73 -3.69 8.43
N PHE A 51 -2.32 -4.06 7.30
CA PHE A 51 -3.46 -3.38 6.72
C PHE A 51 -4.75 -4.14 7.02
N GLY A 52 -5.47 -3.67 8.04
CA GLY A 52 -6.81 -4.13 8.40
C GLY A 52 -6.93 -5.61 8.78
N GLY A 53 -5.84 -6.28 9.11
CA GLY A 53 -5.75 -7.72 9.36
C GLY A 53 -5.82 -8.58 8.09
N LYS A 54 -5.78 -7.97 6.90
CA LYS A 54 -6.07 -8.65 5.62
C LYS A 54 -4.87 -8.75 4.70
N VAL A 55 -3.99 -7.76 4.74
CA VAL A 55 -2.78 -7.71 3.92
C VAL A 55 -1.65 -7.18 4.78
N HIS A 56 -0.50 -7.85 4.76
CA HIS A 56 0.67 -7.42 5.51
C HIS A 56 1.82 -7.08 4.56
N ILE A 57 2.63 -6.10 4.92
CA ILE A 57 4.01 -6.03 4.42
C ILE A 57 4.85 -6.86 5.38
N VAL A 58 5.62 -7.81 4.84
CA VAL A 58 6.50 -8.71 5.62
C VAL A 58 7.99 -8.47 5.34
N GLY A 59 8.29 -7.64 4.36
CA GLY A 59 9.63 -7.15 4.04
C GLY A 59 9.59 -5.99 3.06
N ALA A 60 10.58 -5.13 3.15
CA ALA A 60 10.72 -3.98 2.25
C ALA A 60 12.20 -3.61 2.12
N LYS A 61 12.66 -3.44 0.88
CA LYS A 61 14.03 -3.03 0.57
C LYS A 61 14.02 -1.85 -0.38
N LEU A 62 14.63 -0.73 0.03
CA LEU A 62 14.89 0.42 -0.83
C LEU A 62 16.39 0.49 -1.14
N THR A 63 16.73 0.60 -2.42
CA THR A 63 18.12 0.70 -2.90
C THR A 63 18.27 1.94 -3.80
N PRO A 64 19.34 2.74 -3.65
CA PRO A 64 20.44 2.58 -2.71
C PRO A 64 20.03 2.91 -1.26
N ALA A 65 20.76 2.33 -0.30
CA ALA A 65 20.61 2.70 1.11
C ALA A 65 21.39 4.01 1.36
N GLY A 66 20.71 5.05 1.87
CA GLY A 66 21.35 6.31 2.27
C GLY A 66 20.83 7.54 1.54
N ILE A 67 21.75 8.37 1.04
CA ILE A 67 21.42 9.62 0.34
C ILE A 67 21.09 9.29 -1.11
N VAL A 68 19.95 9.78 -1.61
CA VAL A 68 19.54 9.71 -3.00
C VAL A 68 19.30 11.12 -3.51
N ARG A 69 20.10 11.58 -4.46
CA ARG A 69 20.01 12.95 -5.00
C ARG A 69 18.85 13.08 -6.00
N PRO A 70 18.33 14.31 -6.23
CA PRO A 70 17.33 14.55 -7.26
C PRO A 70 17.71 13.94 -8.61
N GLY A 71 16.82 13.15 -9.20
CA GLY A 71 17.04 12.44 -10.46
C GLY A 71 17.84 11.13 -10.37
N GLU A 72 18.36 10.76 -9.20
CA GLU A 72 18.97 9.44 -9.01
C GLU A 72 17.90 8.35 -8.93
N LYS A 73 18.23 7.15 -9.44
CA LYS A 73 17.33 6.00 -9.46
C LYS A 73 17.21 5.36 -8.09
N MET A 74 16.01 4.86 -7.81
CA MET A 74 15.65 4.07 -6.65
C MET A 74 14.95 2.80 -7.10
N ARG A 75 15.27 1.69 -6.43
CA ARG A 75 14.56 0.41 -6.56
C ARG A 75 13.92 0.07 -5.22
N LEU A 76 12.60 -0.08 -5.22
CA LEU A 76 11.81 -0.54 -4.08
C LEU A 76 11.32 -1.96 -4.35
N VAL A 77 11.57 -2.87 -3.43
CA VAL A 77 10.99 -4.22 -3.42
C VAL A 77 10.15 -4.37 -2.17
N LEU A 78 8.86 -4.65 -2.33
CA LEU A 78 7.92 -4.91 -1.25
C LEU A 78 7.48 -6.37 -1.28
N TYR A 79 7.39 -6.99 -0.11
CA TYR A 79 6.85 -8.34 0.06
C TYR A 79 5.50 -8.23 0.74
N TRP A 80 4.43 -8.35 -0.05
CA TRP A 80 3.06 -8.29 0.43
C TRP A 80 2.51 -9.68 0.72
N ARG A 81 2.17 -9.99 1.96
CA ARG A 81 1.48 -11.22 2.33
C ARG A 81 -0.02 -11.00 2.32
N SER A 82 -0.75 -11.82 1.54
CA SER A 82 -2.20 -11.88 1.63
C SER A 82 -2.61 -12.74 2.82
N VAL A 83 -3.49 -12.24 3.67
CA VAL A 83 -4.01 -12.94 4.86
C VAL A 83 -5.47 -13.30 4.66
N GLU A 84 -6.25 -12.35 4.15
CA GLU A 84 -7.65 -12.53 3.80
C GLU A 84 -7.94 -11.95 2.40
N PRO A 85 -8.94 -12.49 1.68
CA PRO A 85 -9.31 -11.96 0.38
C PRO A 85 -9.84 -10.52 0.49
N LEU A 86 -9.41 -9.67 -0.45
CA LEU A 86 -9.96 -8.32 -0.64
C LEU A 86 -11.03 -8.32 -1.74
N THR A 87 -12.04 -7.47 -1.59
CA THR A 87 -13.09 -7.33 -2.61
C THR A 87 -12.55 -6.66 -3.89
N PRO A 88 -13.18 -6.85 -5.07
CA PRO A 88 -12.71 -6.20 -6.29
C PRO A 88 -12.60 -4.66 -6.18
N GLY A 89 -11.62 -4.08 -6.87
CA GLY A 89 -11.41 -2.63 -6.96
C GLY A 89 -10.38 -2.05 -5.98
N TRP A 90 -9.79 -2.87 -5.10
CA TRP A 90 -8.61 -2.46 -4.35
C TRP A 90 -7.36 -2.47 -5.24
N SER A 91 -6.49 -1.48 -5.08
CA SER A 91 -5.23 -1.32 -5.80
C SER A 91 -4.12 -0.90 -4.84
N LEU A 92 -2.86 -1.17 -5.21
CA LEU A 92 -1.69 -0.70 -4.49
C LEU A 92 -1.35 0.75 -4.85
N PHE A 93 -0.73 1.48 -3.93
CA PHE A 93 -0.13 2.78 -4.21
C PHE A 93 1.27 2.90 -3.59
N THR A 94 2.09 3.76 -4.19
CA THR A 94 3.41 4.15 -3.66
C THR A 94 3.67 5.60 -4.02
N HIS A 95 3.87 6.44 -3.01
CA HIS A 95 4.12 7.87 -3.18
C HIS A 95 5.43 8.26 -2.52
N VAL A 96 6.11 9.25 -3.10
CA VAL A 96 7.14 10.02 -2.40
C VAL A 96 6.48 11.27 -1.87
N VAL A 97 6.64 11.56 -0.58
CA VAL A 97 6.04 12.72 0.08
C VAL A 97 7.10 13.57 0.79
N ASN A 98 6.87 14.87 0.88
CA ASN A 98 7.72 15.75 1.69
C ASN A 98 7.37 15.65 3.19
N ALA A 99 8.10 16.41 4.02
CA ALA A 99 7.89 16.46 5.47
C ALA A 99 6.48 16.94 5.89
N ARG A 100 5.74 17.61 5.00
CA ARG A 100 4.35 18.03 5.22
C ARG A 100 3.32 16.99 4.74
N GLY A 101 3.76 15.81 4.28
CA GLY A 101 2.91 14.77 3.72
C GLY A 101 2.38 15.07 2.31
N GLN A 102 2.86 16.15 1.67
CA GLN A 102 2.47 16.50 0.30
C GLN A 102 3.15 15.56 -0.68
N ARG A 103 2.37 15.02 -1.62
CA ARG A 103 2.89 14.11 -2.64
C ARG A 103 3.78 14.85 -3.63
N LEU A 104 5.02 14.41 -3.72
CA LEU A 104 6.01 14.84 -4.70
C LEU A 104 6.04 13.91 -5.93
N GLU A 105 5.76 12.61 -5.74
CA GLU A 105 5.79 11.62 -6.82
C GLU A 105 4.68 10.57 -6.68
N ASN A 106 4.19 10.05 -7.81
CA ASN A 106 3.24 8.95 -7.87
C ASN A 106 3.83 7.76 -8.63
N VAL A 107 3.93 6.61 -7.95
CA VAL A 107 4.55 5.36 -8.44
C VAL A 107 3.51 4.23 -8.46
N ASP A 108 2.23 4.55 -8.62
CA ASP A 108 1.12 3.61 -8.42
C ASP A 108 1.01 2.56 -9.54
N ASN A 109 1.65 2.79 -10.70
CA ASN A 109 1.52 1.93 -11.89
C ASN A 109 2.88 1.47 -12.44
N VAL A 110 3.91 1.43 -11.58
CA VAL A 110 5.27 1.03 -11.97
C VAL A 110 5.51 -0.41 -11.52
N GLY A 111 6.07 -1.22 -12.41
CA GLY A 111 6.53 -2.58 -12.09
C GLY A 111 5.54 -3.69 -12.43
N PRO A 112 5.98 -4.96 -12.39
CA PRO A 112 5.27 -6.08 -13.01
C PRO A 112 3.85 -6.31 -12.47
N LEU A 113 3.64 -6.13 -11.16
CA LEU A 113 2.31 -6.31 -10.56
C LEU A 113 1.35 -5.15 -10.84
N ARG A 114 1.88 -3.98 -11.22
CA ARG A 114 1.14 -2.70 -11.22
C ARG A 114 0.92 -2.10 -12.61
N GLU A 115 1.72 -2.49 -13.59
CA GLU A 115 1.54 -2.08 -14.98
C GLU A 115 0.09 -2.32 -15.40
N ARG A 116 -0.57 -1.28 -15.91
CA ARG A 116 -2.00 -1.37 -16.21
C ARG A 116 -2.21 -2.06 -17.53
N GLY A 117 -3.06 -3.09 -17.52
CA GLY A 117 -3.59 -3.72 -18.72
C GLY A 117 -4.76 -2.94 -19.33
N ALA A 118 -5.36 -3.52 -20.37
CA ALA A 118 -6.51 -2.95 -21.08
C ALA A 118 -7.75 -2.72 -20.18
N SER A 119 -7.86 -3.43 -19.05
CA SER A 119 -8.94 -3.26 -18.07
C SER A 119 -8.83 -1.96 -17.26
N GLY A 120 -7.70 -1.25 -17.33
CA GLY A 120 -7.42 -0.08 -16.50
C GLY A 120 -7.09 -0.40 -15.03
N THR A 121 -7.03 -1.67 -14.65
CA THR A 121 -6.55 -2.13 -13.34
C THR A 121 -5.08 -2.53 -13.41
N GLN A 122 -4.42 -2.57 -12.25
CA GLN A 122 -3.09 -3.15 -12.09
C GLN A 122 -3.08 -4.60 -12.62
N ALA A 123 -1.94 -5.06 -13.15
CA ALA A 123 -1.79 -6.40 -13.73
C ALA A 123 -2.13 -7.53 -12.74
N LEU A 124 -1.83 -7.36 -11.46
CA LEU A 124 -2.21 -8.28 -10.39
C LEU A 124 -2.64 -7.53 -9.14
N PRO A 125 -3.89 -7.03 -9.09
CA PRO A 125 -4.37 -6.22 -7.99
C PRO A 125 -4.54 -7.06 -6.72
N PRO A 126 -4.50 -6.46 -5.51
CA PRO A 126 -4.65 -7.18 -4.25
C PRO A 126 -5.92 -8.02 -4.11
N SER A 127 -7.00 -7.67 -4.82
CA SER A 127 -8.23 -8.46 -4.84
C SER A 127 -8.12 -9.80 -5.59
N ALA A 128 -7.07 -9.99 -6.38
CA ALA A 128 -6.77 -11.25 -7.07
C ALA A 128 -5.80 -12.13 -6.27
N TRP A 129 -5.35 -11.68 -5.09
CA TRP A 129 -4.38 -12.41 -4.30
C TRP A 129 -5.00 -13.57 -3.54
N GLN A 130 -4.27 -14.68 -3.48
CA GLN A 130 -4.63 -15.87 -2.72
C GLN A 130 -4.10 -15.74 -1.29
N PRO A 131 -4.94 -15.96 -0.26
CA PRO A 131 -4.48 -15.99 1.13
C PRO A 131 -3.31 -16.93 1.36
N GLY A 132 -2.38 -16.53 2.23
CA GLY A 132 -1.17 -17.27 2.58
C GLY A 132 0.04 -16.94 1.69
N LYS A 133 -0.18 -16.60 0.42
CA LYS A 133 0.90 -16.29 -0.53
C LYS A 133 1.53 -14.92 -0.29
N VAL A 134 2.76 -14.77 -0.80
CA VAL A 134 3.52 -13.52 -0.78
C VAL A 134 3.72 -13.01 -2.20
N TYR A 135 3.50 -11.72 -2.41
CA TYR A 135 3.58 -11.03 -3.69
C TYR A 135 4.77 -10.06 -3.67
N VAL A 136 5.73 -10.30 -4.55
CA VAL A 136 6.97 -9.51 -4.69
C VAL A 136 6.71 -8.37 -5.66
N ASP A 137 6.55 -7.18 -5.11
CA ASP A 137 6.19 -5.96 -5.81
C ASP A 137 7.44 -5.09 -6.00
N GLU A 138 8.02 -5.16 -7.20
CA GLU A 138 9.25 -4.44 -7.57
C GLU A 138 8.93 -3.17 -8.35
N GLN A 139 9.54 -2.05 -7.96
CA GLN A 139 9.33 -0.74 -8.56
C GLN A 139 10.67 -0.05 -8.79
N GLU A 140 10.90 0.47 -9.99
CA GLU A 140 12.04 1.33 -10.32
C GLU A 140 11.55 2.74 -10.68
N PHE A 141 12.05 3.74 -9.96
CA PHE A 141 11.64 5.14 -10.13
C PHE A 141 12.77 6.09 -9.75
N GLU A 142 12.63 7.37 -10.03
CA GLU A 142 13.65 8.38 -9.71
C GLU A 142 13.22 9.22 -8.50
N MET A 143 14.21 9.68 -7.73
CA MET A 143 13.99 10.79 -6.80
C MET A 143 13.50 12.01 -7.59
N PRO A 144 12.40 12.67 -7.20
CA PRO A 144 11.87 13.81 -7.94
C PRO A 144 12.93 14.88 -8.19
N ARG A 145 13.13 15.26 -9.46
CA ARG A 145 14.19 16.20 -9.86
C ARG A 145 14.03 17.59 -9.23
N GLY A 146 12.79 17.97 -8.90
CA GLY A 146 12.46 19.25 -8.27
C GLY A 146 12.43 19.22 -6.74
N VAL A 147 12.85 18.14 -6.08
CA VAL A 147 12.83 18.07 -4.61
C VAL A 147 13.80 19.10 -4.01
N SER A 148 13.28 19.92 -3.11
CA SER A 148 14.05 20.93 -2.36
C SER A 148 14.10 20.64 -0.86
N ASP A 149 13.33 19.65 -0.40
CA ASP A 149 13.36 19.17 0.98
C ASP A 149 14.65 18.35 1.22
N PRO A 150 15.30 18.47 2.40
CA PRO A 150 16.49 17.70 2.74
C PRO A 150 16.21 16.20 2.95
N GLU A 151 14.94 15.86 3.18
CA GLU A 151 14.45 14.50 3.40
C GLU A 151 13.04 14.36 2.83
N VAL A 152 12.76 13.20 2.25
CA VAL A 152 11.43 12.78 1.80
C VAL A 152 11.07 11.44 2.43
N THR A 153 9.80 11.08 2.39
CA THR A 153 9.32 9.78 2.88
C THR A 153 8.71 8.99 1.74
N VAL A 154 9.09 7.71 1.62
CA VAL A 154 8.43 6.75 0.73
C VAL A 154 7.31 6.09 1.52
N VAL A 155 6.08 6.25 1.03
CA VAL A 155 4.87 5.74 1.67
C VAL A 155 4.07 4.86 0.71
N VAL A 156 3.40 3.84 1.26
CA VAL A 156 2.66 2.84 0.47
C VAL A 156 1.32 2.51 1.11
N GLY A 157 0.45 1.82 0.37
CA GLY A 157 -0.76 1.24 0.93
C GLY A 157 -1.70 0.67 -0.11
N VAL A 158 -2.92 0.39 0.34
CA VAL A 158 -3.99 -0.21 -0.46
C VAL A 158 -5.19 0.72 -0.48
N TRP A 159 -5.74 1.01 -1.66
CA TRP A 159 -6.79 2.01 -1.84
C TRP A 159 -7.91 1.54 -2.78
N LYS A 160 -9.10 2.13 -2.62
CA LYS A 160 -10.29 1.90 -3.46
C LYS A 160 -11.16 3.15 -3.48
N GLY A 161 -11.27 3.81 -4.64
CA GLY A 161 -11.97 5.10 -4.76
C GLY A 161 -11.34 6.15 -3.84
N ASN A 162 -12.11 6.66 -2.87
CA ASN A 162 -11.61 7.62 -1.88
C ASN A 162 -11.17 6.95 -0.55
N ALA A 163 -11.24 5.62 -0.45
CA ALA A 163 -10.88 4.88 0.76
C ALA A 163 -9.45 4.35 0.68
N ARG A 164 -8.80 4.27 1.85
CA ARG A 164 -7.55 3.54 2.08
C ARG A 164 -7.80 2.46 3.12
N LEU A 165 -7.19 1.28 2.93
CA LEU A 165 -7.23 0.23 3.93
C LEU A 165 -6.45 0.70 5.16
N SER A 166 -7.06 0.61 6.35
CA SER A 166 -6.46 1.14 7.57
C SER A 166 -5.16 0.42 7.92
N VAL A 167 -4.13 1.16 8.33
CA VAL A 167 -2.93 0.56 8.92
C VAL A 167 -3.19 0.36 10.41
N ILE A 168 -3.27 -0.89 10.85
CA ILE A 168 -3.61 -1.23 12.24
C ILE A 168 -2.37 -1.48 13.11
N SER A 169 -1.23 -1.80 12.50
CA SER A 169 0.07 -1.84 13.18
C SER A 169 1.23 -1.63 12.21
N GLY A 170 2.39 -1.24 12.74
CA GLY A 170 3.61 -0.93 11.98
C GLY A 170 3.81 0.56 11.72
N PRO A 171 4.96 0.98 11.16
CA PRO A 171 5.26 2.38 10.87
C PRO A 171 4.27 2.97 9.85
N SER A 172 3.58 4.04 10.24
CA SER A 172 2.55 4.67 9.41
C SER A 172 2.34 6.13 9.79
N ASP A 173 1.62 6.84 8.93
CA ASP A 173 1.13 8.19 9.21
C ASP A 173 -0.36 8.22 9.57
N ARG A 174 -0.90 9.43 9.75
CA ARG A 174 -2.30 9.63 10.12
C ARG A 174 -3.29 9.48 8.96
N GLU A 175 -2.83 9.16 7.76
CA GLU A 175 -3.66 9.03 6.56
C GLU A 175 -3.76 7.59 6.03
N ASN A 176 -3.47 6.59 6.88
CA ASN A 176 -3.41 5.17 6.49
C ASN A 176 -2.41 4.92 5.36
N ARG A 177 -1.26 5.61 5.40
CA ARG A 177 -0.11 5.27 4.56
C ARG A 177 0.96 4.64 5.43
N ALA A 178 1.45 3.48 5.02
CA ALA A 178 2.59 2.84 5.64
C ALA A 178 3.87 3.58 5.26
N ILE A 179 4.75 3.82 6.23
CA ILE A 179 6.05 4.46 6.04
C ILE A 179 7.09 3.36 5.79
N ILE A 180 7.70 3.37 4.61
CA ILE A 180 8.72 2.38 4.24
C ILE A 180 10.12 2.89 4.52
N ALA A 181 10.40 4.14 4.15
CA ALA A 181 11.72 4.72 4.33
C ALA A 181 11.65 6.24 4.42
N HIS A 182 12.54 6.80 5.23
CA HIS A 182 12.94 8.19 5.14
C HIS A 182 14.22 8.26 4.29
N VAL A 183 14.22 9.10 3.27
CA VAL A 183 15.29 9.18 2.27
C VAL A 183 15.88 10.58 2.29
N LYS A 184 17.17 10.66 2.61
CA LYS A 184 17.91 11.93 2.56
C LYS A 184 18.17 12.30 1.12
N THR A 185 17.88 13.54 0.75
CA THR A 185 18.01 14.01 -0.65
C THR A 185 19.39 14.59 -0.96
N GLY A 186 20.19 14.87 0.08
CA GLY A 186 21.44 15.61 -0.04
C GLY A 186 21.25 17.11 -0.26
N VAL A 187 20.00 17.58 -0.38
CA VAL A 187 19.68 19.01 -0.41
C VAL A 187 19.96 19.61 0.96
N ARG A 188 20.64 20.76 0.99
CA ARG A 188 20.89 21.48 2.25
C ARG A 188 19.64 22.28 2.65
N PRO A 189 19.26 22.29 3.93
CA PRO A 189 18.20 23.18 4.40
C PRO A 189 18.54 24.62 4.04
N ALA A 190 17.56 25.38 3.53
CA ALA A 190 17.73 26.81 3.39
C ALA A 190 18.06 27.40 4.76
N LYS A 191 19.10 28.25 4.83
CA LYS A 191 19.42 28.99 6.07
C LYS A 191 18.19 29.82 6.44
N PRO A 192 17.70 29.78 7.70
CA PRO A 192 16.61 30.64 8.11
C PRO A 192 16.98 32.09 7.78
N VAL A 193 16.17 32.75 6.95
CA VAL A 193 16.33 34.19 6.72
C VAL A 193 16.06 34.85 8.06
N ALA A 194 17.09 35.45 8.66
CA ALA A 194 16.92 36.23 9.87
C ALA A 194 15.87 37.31 9.57
N GLN A 195 14.72 37.25 10.23
CA GLN A 195 13.76 38.33 10.19
C GLN A 195 14.45 39.53 10.84
N ASN A 196 14.73 40.56 10.04
CA ASN A 196 15.25 41.82 10.58
C ASN A 196 14.25 42.31 11.63
N ALA A 197 14.71 42.40 12.88
CA ALA A 197 13.95 43.01 13.95
C ALA A 197 13.58 44.45 13.51
N PRO A 198 12.35 44.91 13.79
CA PRO A 198 12.00 46.31 13.49
C PRO A 198 12.92 47.22 14.30
N GLU A 199 13.59 48.16 13.62
CA GLU A 199 14.30 49.27 14.26
C GLU A 199 13.31 49.99 15.18
N GLN A 200 13.53 49.90 16.48
CA GLN A 200 12.86 50.77 17.44
C GLN A 200 13.43 52.18 17.24
N LYS A 201 12.56 53.10 16.84
CA LYS A 201 12.82 54.54 16.84
C LYS A 201 11.90 55.22 17.84
#